data_AF-A0A1M4X9U9-F1
#
_entry.id   AF-A0A1M4X9U9-F1
#
_cell.length_a   1.000
_cell.length_b   1.000
_cell.length_c   1.000
_cell.angle_alpha   90.00
_cell.angle_beta   90.00
_cell.angle_gamma   90.00
#
_symmetry.space_group_name_H-M   'P 1'
#
loop_
_entity.id
_entity.type
_entity.pdbx_description
1 polymer ?
#
loop_
_entity_poly.entity_id
_entity_poly.type
_entity_poly.pdbx_seq_one_letter_code
_entity_poly.pdbx_strand_id
1 'polypeptide(L)'
;MEKESLPIVKIKPEENLSESKAVGEESLPIIKQQKTELDEMSTIKRNYSENSEFEEKGNTEKFEQTSDDLAETPVRKAAGYCTECGHPLRAGAKFCDNCGRETVEETIRKEVGHYDGYIKNKIKEMINFDGRLSRGQYVKIWLVLFFIHIILRIAMMTTDSFLGIIILLAITLPLCVFGVSVNVRRFHDLDRSGWYCLWLLIPIVNIGWLIYLLCKKGTARANNYGIAPLD
;
A
#
# COMPACT_ATOMS: atom_id res chain seq x y z
N MET A 1 51.07 48.20 -20.07
CA MET A 1 49.87 47.38 -20.28
C MET A 1 50.29 45.93 -20.13
N GLU A 2 50.29 45.48 -18.88
CA GLU A 2 50.83 44.19 -18.47
C GLU A 2 49.66 43.35 -17.95
N LYS A 3 49.58 42.10 -18.44
CA LYS A 3 48.47 41.18 -18.23
C LYS A 3 48.58 40.59 -16.83
N GLU A 4 47.66 40.92 -15.92
CA GLU A 4 47.52 40.21 -14.65
C GLU A 4 46.73 38.90 -14.88
N SER A 5 47.44 37.78 -14.79
CA SER A 5 46.91 36.43 -14.72
C SER A 5 46.34 36.14 -13.32
N LEU A 6 45.05 35.81 -13.25
CA LEU A 6 44.41 35.29 -12.04
C LEU A 6 44.97 33.90 -11.67
N PRO A 7 45.31 33.63 -10.40
CA PRO A 7 45.88 32.37 -9.97
C PRO A 7 44.85 31.24 -9.92
N ILE A 8 45.23 30.11 -10.52
CA ILE A 8 44.56 28.81 -10.50
C ILE A 8 44.52 28.30 -9.05
N VAL A 9 43.32 28.21 -8.47
CA VAL A 9 43.10 27.55 -7.17
C VAL A 9 43.24 26.04 -7.37
N LYS A 10 44.36 25.48 -6.90
CA LYS A 10 44.60 24.03 -6.79
C LYS A 10 43.65 23.46 -5.73
N ILE A 11 42.68 22.66 -6.13
CA ILE A 11 41.89 21.84 -5.21
C ILE A 11 42.70 20.56 -4.95
N LYS A 12 43.17 20.39 -3.71
CA LYS A 12 43.74 19.13 -3.20
C LYS A 12 42.63 18.06 -3.15
N PRO A 13 42.90 16.80 -3.57
CA PRO A 13 42.03 15.68 -3.27
C PRO A 13 42.33 15.17 -1.85
N GLU A 14 41.42 14.39 -1.28
CA GLU A 14 41.51 13.69 0.02
C GLU A 14 41.03 14.45 1.26
N GLU A 15 39.71 14.59 1.39
CA GLU A 15 39.02 14.57 2.70
C GLU A 15 37.51 14.37 2.48
N ASN A 16 37.06 13.17 2.07
CA ASN A 16 35.62 12.82 2.06
C ASN A 16 35.34 11.31 1.84
N LEU A 17 36.20 10.43 2.39
CA LEU A 17 36.00 8.97 2.29
C LEU A 17 35.67 8.29 3.64
N SER A 18 35.61 9.06 4.74
CA SER A 18 35.26 8.56 6.08
C SER A 18 33.79 8.79 6.47
N GLU A 19 33.11 9.81 5.92
CA GLU A 19 31.71 10.10 6.28
C GLU A 19 30.66 9.22 5.58
N SER A 20 31.01 8.58 4.44
CA SER A 20 30.07 7.71 3.72
C SER A 20 29.88 6.32 4.33
N LYS A 21 30.76 5.89 5.24
CA LYS A 21 30.62 4.60 5.94
C LYS A 21 29.76 4.68 7.20
N ALA A 22 29.66 5.85 7.83
CA ALA A 22 28.91 6.01 9.09
C ALA A 22 27.38 6.00 8.91
N VAL A 23 26.87 6.46 7.76
CA VAL A 23 25.41 6.51 7.49
C VAL A 23 24.83 5.12 7.14
N GLY A 24 25.67 4.18 6.70
CA GLY A 24 25.27 2.82 6.37
C GLY A 24 25.05 1.92 7.59
N GLU A 25 25.79 2.11 8.68
CA GLU A 25 25.71 1.24 9.86
C GLU A 25 24.51 1.54 10.77
N GLU A 26 24.02 2.79 10.79
CA GLU A 26 22.93 3.21 11.70
C GLU A 26 21.52 2.84 11.19
N SER A 27 21.35 2.60 9.89
CA SER A 27 20.07 2.21 9.28
C SER A 27 19.88 0.70 9.10
N LEU A 28 20.96 -0.08 9.29
CA LEU A 28 20.95 -1.55 9.24
C LEU A 28 20.01 -2.24 10.27
N PRO A 29 19.89 -1.80 11.55
CA PRO A 29 19.03 -2.48 12.52
C PRO A 29 17.54 -2.26 12.24
N ILE A 30 17.13 -1.08 11.75
CA ILE A 30 15.73 -0.76 11.43
C ILE A 30 15.26 -1.54 10.21
N ILE A 31 16.09 -1.64 9.17
CA ILE A 31 15.78 -2.43 7.96
C ILE A 31 15.71 -3.93 8.30
N LYS A 32 16.58 -4.42 9.20
CA LYS A 32 16.52 -5.81 9.68
C LYS A 32 15.24 -6.06 10.47
N GLN A 33 14.84 -5.17 11.36
CA GLN A 33 13.62 -5.29 12.15
C GLN A 33 12.36 -5.31 11.27
N GLN A 34 12.26 -4.38 10.31
CA GLN A 34 11.12 -4.33 9.38
C GLN A 34 11.05 -5.56 8.47
N LYS A 35 12.20 -6.11 8.07
CA LYS A 35 12.26 -7.33 7.27
C LYS A 35 11.78 -8.55 8.06
N THR A 36 12.16 -8.66 9.33
CA THR A 36 11.68 -9.73 10.22
C THR A 36 10.16 -9.64 10.41
N GLU A 37 9.62 -8.44 10.63
CA GLU A 37 8.15 -8.23 10.76
C GLU A 37 7.40 -8.57 9.47
N LEU A 38 7.97 -8.25 8.30
CA LEU A 38 7.40 -8.62 6.98
C LEU A 38 7.46 -10.14 6.71
N ASP A 39 8.56 -10.80 7.07
CA ASP A 39 8.75 -12.24 6.89
C ASP A 39 7.83 -13.04 7.84
N GLU A 40 7.66 -12.58 9.09
CA GLU A 40 6.68 -13.12 10.04
C GLU A 40 5.24 -12.94 9.52
N MET A 41 4.88 -11.76 9.04
CA MET A 41 3.56 -11.48 8.47
C MET A 41 3.24 -12.33 7.23
N SER A 42 4.24 -12.62 6.39
CA SER A 42 4.08 -13.47 5.21
C SER A 42 3.85 -14.94 5.56
N THR A 43 4.56 -15.43 6.59
CA THR A 43 4.42 -16.79 7.11
C THR A 43 3.05 -16.97 7.79
N ILE A 44 2.61 -15.95 8.53
CA ILE A 44 1.29 -15.91 9.17
C ILE A 44 0.17 -15.95 8.14
N LYS A 45 0.27 -15.18 7.04
CA LYS A 45 -0.74 -15.21 5.96
C LYS A 45 -0.84 -16.58 5.29
N ARG A 46 0.30 -17.24 5.02
CA ARG A 46 0.33 -18.57 4.40
C ARG A 46 -0.33 -19.63 5.28
N ASN A 47 -0.02 -19.62 6.58
CA ASN A 47 -0.59 -20.57 7.53
C ASN A 47 -2.10 -20.33 7.75
N TYR A 48 -2.55 -19.07 7.70
CA TYR A 48 -3.98 -18.74 7.77
C TYR A 48 -4.74 -19.20 6.52
N SER A 49 -4.19 -18.98 5.32
CA SER A 49 -4.82 -19.45 4.08
C SER A 49 -4.93 -20.98 4.02
N GLU A 50 -3.86 -21.69 4.42
CA GLU A 50 -3.83 -23.16 4.45
C GLU A 50 -4.86 -23.73 5.44
N ASN A 51 -5.09 -23.07 6.58
CA ASN A 51 -6.11 -23.49 7.54
C ASN A 51 -7.54 -23.15 7.09
N SER A 52 -7.74 -22.03 6.38
CA SER A 52 -9.06 -21.64 5.85
C SER A 52 -9.55 -22.57 4.73
N GLU A 53 -8.65 -23.06 3.86
CA GLU A 53 -8.98 -24.09 2.85
C GLU A 53 -9.30 -25.45 3.49
N PHE A 54 -8.78 -25.72 4.69
CA PHE A 54 -9.05 -26.96 5.43
C PHE A 54 -10.45 -26.92 6.09
N GLU A 55 -10.88 -25.77 6.60
CA GLU A 55 -12.24 -25.58 7.13
C GLU A 55 -13.32 -25.73 6.04
N GLU A 56 -13.04 -25.29 4.81
CA GLU A 56 -13.99 -25.38 3.70
C GLU A 56 -14.18 -26.83 3.21
N LYS A 57 -13.12 -27.67 3.26
CA LYS A 57 -13.17 -29.09 2.89
C LYS A 57 -13.76 -29.99 3.99
N GLY A 58 -13.68 -29.60 5.26
CA GLY A 58 -14.22 -30.37 6.38
C GLY A 58 -15.76 -30.34 6.52
N ASN A 59 -16.43 -29.43 5.81
CA ASN A 59 -17.87 -29.21 5.95
C ASN A 59 -18.75 -30.06 5.00
N THR A 60 -18.14 -30.94 4.18
CA THR A 60 -18.88 -31.79 3.20
C THR A 60 -19.03 -33.26 3.58
N GLU A 61 -18.44 -33.75 4.68
CA GLU A 61 -18.62 -35.14 5.11
C GLU A 61 -19.65 -35.25 6.25
N LYS A 62 -20.91 -35.45 5.83
CA LYS A 62 -22.04 -35.81 6.69
C LYS A 62 -21.94 -37.31 7.00
N PHE A 63 -21.50 -37.68 8.21
CA PHE A 63 -21.48 -39.09 8.64
C PHE A 63 -22.63 -39.37 9.62
N GLU A 64 -23.39 -40.40 9.28
CA GLU A 64 -24.64 -40.87 9.87
C GLU A 64 -24.40 -41.52 11.25
N GLN A 65 -25.28 -41.23 12.21
CA GLN A 65 -25.14 -41.59 13.61
C GLN A 65 -25.85 -42.93 13.88
N THR A 66 -25.14 -43.93 14.43
CA THR A 66 -25.76 -45.09 15.09
C THR A 66 -25.38 -45.12 16.57
N SER A 67 -26.42 -45.27 17.38
CA SER A 67 -26.45 -45.45 18.82
C SER A 67 -25.82 -46.77 19.23
N ASP A 68 -24.76 -46.72 20.04
CA ASP A 68 -24.54 -47.52 21.25
C ASP A 68 -23.16 -47.14 21.81
N ASP A 69 -23.00 -47.28 23.12
CA ASP A 69 -21.80 -47.02 23.94
C ASP A 69 -21.60 -45.61 24.51
N LEU A 70 -21.94 -45.52 25.79
CA LEU A 70 -21.56 -44.47 26.73
C LEU A 70 -20.03 -44.43 26.91
N ALA A 71 -19.53 -43.20 27.09
CA ALA A 71 -18.20 -42.84 27.59
C ALA A 71 -17.04 -42.85 26.60
N GLU A 72 -17.00 -41.85 25.72
CA GLU A 72 -15.78 -41.12 25.38
C GLU A 72 -16.18 -39.78 24.76
N THR A 73 -15.96 -38.69 25.49
CA THR A 73 -16.04 -37.33 24.94
C THR A 73 -15.17 -37.24 23.69
N PRO A 74 -15.64 -36.68 22.57
CA PRO A 74 -14.76 -36.38 21.47
C PRO A 74 -13.84 -35.26 21.97
N VAL A 75 -12.61 -35.62 22.34
CA VAL A 75 -11.52 -34.68 22.57
C VAL A 75 -11.32 -33.96 21.25
N ARG A 76 -12.06 -32.85 21.05
CA ARG A 76 -11.85 -31.93 19.95
C ARG A 76 -10.37 -31.54 20.01
N LYS A 77 -9.60 -31.93 19.01
CA LYS A 77 -8.16 -31.72 18.94
C LYS A 77 -7.88 -30.24 19.24
N ALA A 78 -7.09 -29.96 20.27
CA ALA A 78 -6.79 -28.60 20.69
C ALA A 78 -6.15 -27.84 19.51
N ALA A 79 -6.66 -26.64 19.22
CA ALA A 79 -6.13 -25.81 18.14
C ALA A 79 -4.78 -25.16 18.51
N GLY A 80 -4.44 -25.20 19.80
CA GLY A 80 -3.19 -24.72 20.35
C GLY A 80 -3.23 -24.74 21.88
N TYR A 81 -2.23 -24.14 22.50
CA TYR A 81 -2.14 -23.98 23.95
C TYR A 81 -2.03 -22.50 24.32
N CYS A 82 -2.62 -22.12 25.46
CA CYS A 82 -2.46 -20.77 25.99
C CYS A 82 -0.99 -20.51 26.33
N THR A 83 -0.44 -19.40 25.83
CA THR A 83 0.95 -19.00 26.05
C THR A 83 1.26 -18.61 27.49
N GLU A 84 0.22 -18.32 28.30
CA GLU A 84 0.36 -17.94 29.69
C GLU A 84 0.24 -19.12 30.65
N CYS A 85 -0.86 -19.88 30.54
CA CYS A 85 -1.19 -20.91 31.53
C CYS A 85 -1.10 -22.34 30.97
N GLY A 86 -0.72 -22.50 29.69
CA GLY A 86 -0.58 -23.81 29.04
C GLY A 86 -1.88 -24.59 28.81
N HIS A 87 -3.05 -23.99 29.08
CA HIS A 87 -4.34 -24.68 28.92
C HIS A 87 -4.65 -24.90 27.42
N PRO A 88 -5.14 -26.08 27.01
CA PRO A 88 -5.52 -26.33 25.62
C PRO A 88 -6.64 -25.37 25.19
N LEU A 89 -6.48 -24.76 24.02
CA LEU A 89 -7.44 -23.83 23.45
C LEU A 89 -8.34 -24.54 22.43
N ARG A 90 -9.63 -24.16 22.43
CA ARG A 90 -10.58 -24.55 21.38
C ARG A 90 -10.29 -23.76 20.11
N ALA A 91 -10.53 -24.35 18.94
CA ALA A 91 -10.40 -23.65 17.66
C ALA A 91 -11.29 -22.40 17.62
N GLY A 92 -10.70 -21.25 17.24
CA GLY A 92 -11.42 -19.98 17.18
C GLY A 92 -11.85 -19.39 18.53
N ALA A 93 -11.32 -19.89 19.66
CA ALA A 93 -11.58 -19.30 20.97
C ALA A 93 -10.97 -17.90 21.05
N LYS A 94 -11.76 -16.91 21.49
CA LYS A 94 -11.29 -15.53 21.65
C LYS A 94 -10.46 -15.31 22.91
N PHE A 95 -10.80 -16.04 23.97
CA PHE A 95 -10.16 -15.98 25.27
C PHE A 95 -9.88 -17.40 25.76
N CYS A 96 -8.86 -17.54 26.61
CA CYS A 96 -8.58 -18.78 27.30
C CYS A 96 -9.65 -19.03 28.37
N ASP A 97 -10.31 -20.18 28.31
CA ASP A 97 -11.34 -20.59 29.26
C ASP A 97 -10.82 -20.71 30.72
N ASN A 98 -9.50 -20.86 30.90
CA ASN A 98 -8.88 -21.02 32.22
C ASN A 98 -8.36 -19.69 32.81
N CYS A 99 -7.46 -19.00 32.11
CA CYS A 99 -6.82 -17.77 32.64
C CYS A 99 -7.47 -16.47 32.15
N GLY A 100 -8.44 -16.54 31.23
CA GLY A 100 -9.12 -15.37 30.68
C GLY A 100 -8.29 -14.52 29.71
N ARG A 101 -7.03 -14.88 29.43
CA ARG A 101 -6.18 -14.14 28.48
C ARG A 101 -6.71 -14.29 27.05
N GLU A 102 -6.65 -13.21 26.27
CA GLU A 102 -6.93 -13.24 24.84
C GLU A 102 -6.02 -14.22 24.11
N THR A 103 -6.58 -15.00 23.19
CA THR A 103 -5.79 -15.97 22.43
C THR A 103 -4.96 -15.28 21.37
N VAL A 104 -3.79 -15.85 21.08
CA VAL A 104 -2.92 -15.36 20.00
C VAL A 104 -3.67 -15.32 18.67
N GLU A 105 -4.57 -16.28 18.43
CA GLU A 105 -5.40 -16.35 17.23
C GLU A 105 -6.35 -15.15 17.09
N GLU A 106 -7.02 -14.72 18.18
CA GLU A 106 -7.89 -13.54 18.15
C GLU A 106 -7.08 -12.23 18.04
N THR A 107 -5.91 -12.15 18.68
CA THR A 107 -4.99 -11.01 18.49
C THR A 107 -4.58 -10.86 17.03
N ILE A 108 -4.10 -11.94 16.39
CA ILE A 108 -3.74 -11.95 14.97
C ILE A 108 -4.95 -11.59 14.11
N ARG A 109 -6.13 -12.14 14.41
CA ARG A 109 -7.37 -11.84 13.68
C ARG A 109 -7.70 -10.35 13.73
N LYS A 110 -7.56 -9.71 14.88
CA LYS A 110 -7.79 -8.26 15.05
C LYS A 110 -6.76 -7.44 14.28
N GLU A 111 -5.48 -7.80 14.35
CA GLU A 111 -4.42 -7.09 13.62
C GLU A 111 -4.58 -7.23 12.10
N VAL A 112 -4.77 -8.45 11.60
CA VAL A 112 -5.00 -8.70 10.17
C VAL A 112 -6.30 -8.05 9.70
N GLY A 113 -7.38 -8.14 10.48
CA GLY A 113 -8.66 -7.49 10.17
C GLY A 113 -8.57 -5.96 10.16
N HIS A 114 -7.79 -5.39 11.07
CA HIS A 114 -7.52 -3.95 11.09
C HIS A 114 -6.76 -3.51 9.83
N TYR A 115 -5.72 -4.24 9.45
CA TYR A 115 -4.93 -3.94 8.26
C TYR A 115 -5.72 -4.12 6.96
N ASP A 116 -6.50 -5.20 6.83
CA ASP A 116 -7.39 -5.42 5.68
C ASP A 116 -8.39 -4.26 5.51
N GLY A 117 -9.01 -3.83 6.61
CA GLY A 117 -9.91 -2.67 6.62
C GLY A 117 -9.19 -1.38 6.23
N TYR A 118 -7.98 -1.15 6.74
CA TYR A 118 -7.16 0.01 6.40
C TYR A 118 -6.84 0.06 4.89
N ILE A 119 -6.38 -1.05 4.31
CA ILE A 119 -6.02 -1.12 2.89
C ILE A 119 -7.24 -0.90 2.01
N LYS A 120 -8.37 -1.54 2.31
CA LYS A 120 -9.63 -1.34 1.58
C LYS A 120 -10.08 0.11 1.59
N ASN A 121 -10.03 0.75 2.76
CA ASN A 121 -10.37 2.16 2.89
C ASN A 121 -9.39 3.06 2.12
N LYS A 122 -8.09 2.76 2.17
CA LYS A 122 -7.08 3.54 1.46
C LYS A 122 -7.23 3.44 -0.05
N ILE A 123 -7.49 2.24 -0.59
CA ILE A 123 -7.78 2.05 -2.02
C ILE A 123 -9.03 2.83 -2.43
N LYS A 124 -10.08 2.79 -1.60
CA LYS A 124 -11.31 3.55 -1.84
C LYS A 124 -11.05 5.06 -1.87
N GLU A 125 -10.25 5.58 -0.95
CA GLU A 125 -9.83 7.00 -0.93
C GLU A 125 -9.00 7.39 -2.16
N MET A 126 -8.11 6.49 -2.60
CA MET A 126 -7.26 6.72 -3.77
C MET A 126 -8.12 6.87 -5.03
N ILE A 127 -9.08 5.97 -5.24
CA ILE A 127 -9.95 5.92 -6.43
C ILE A 127 -11.17 6.87 -6.30
N ASN A 128 -11.31 7.59 -5.19
CA ASN A 128 -12.42 8.52 -5.02
C ASN A 128 -12.30 9.72 -5.99
N PHE A 129 -13.40 10.06 -6.67
CA PHE A 129 -13.50 11.21 -7.57
C PHE A 129 -14.03 12.47 -6.88
N ASP A 130 -14.59 12.33 -5.68
CA ASP A 130 -15.15 13.43 -4.93
C ASP A 130 -14.09 14.23 -4.17
N GLY A 131 -14.44 15.49 -3.91
CA GLY A 131 -13.61 16.43 -3.16
C GLY A 131 -12.63 17.19 -4.05
N ARG A 132 -11.68 17.86 -3.37
CA ARG A 132 -10.76 18.82 -3.94
C ARG A 132 -9.33 18.44 -3.60
N LEU A 133 -8.42 18.60 -4.56
CA LEU A 133 -6.99 18.36 -4.36
C LEU A 133 -6.22 19.66 -4.53
N SER A 134 -5.48 20.02 -3.49
CA SER A 134 -4.69 21.25 -3.46
C SER A 134 -3.57 21.22 -4.52
N ARG A 135 -3.11 22.40 -4.95
CA ARG A 135 -2.04 22.49 -5.97
C ARG A 135 -0.76 21.81 -5.48
N GLY A 136 -0.38 22.03 -4.22
CA GLY A 136 0.84 21.46 -3.66
C GLY A 136 0.79 19.94 -3.59
N GLN A 137 -0.35 19.38 -3.17
CA GLN A 137 -0.58 17.93 -3.13
C GLN A 137 -0.60 17.34 -4.54
N TYR A 138 -1.28 17.99 -5.48
CA TYR A 138 -1.33 17.58 -6.88
C TYR A 138 0.05 17.48 -7.51
N VAL A 139 0.90 18.50 -7.37
CA VAL A 139 2.25 18.48 -7.95
C VAL A 139 3.07 17.31 -7.42
N LYS A 140 3.04 17.05 -6.10
CA LYS A 140 3.75 15.92 -5.48
C LYS A 140 3.28 14.57 -6.04
N ILE A 141 1.96 14.35 -6.06
CA ILE A 141 1.38 13.09 -6.54
C ILE A 141 1.64 12.94 -8.04
N TRP A 142 1.47 13.99 -8.82
CA TRP A 142 1.72 14.00 -10.26
C TRP A 142 3.18 13.64 -10.59
N LEU A 143 4.15 14.21 -9.87
CA LEU A 143 5.57 13.88 -10.05
C LEU A 143 5.86 12.40 -9.77
N VAL A 144 5.32 11.87 -8.66
CA VAL A 144 5.47 10.45 -8.32
C VAL A 144 4.89 9.56 -9.42
N LEU A 145 3.66 9.85 -9.87
CA LEU A 145 3.02 9.10 -10.94
C LEU A 145 3.76 9.23 -12.27
N PHE A 146 4.32 10.40 -12.58
CA PHE A 146 5.10 10.63 -13.79
C PHE A 146 6.32 9.70 -13.87
N PHE A 147 7.12 9.62 -12.80
CA PHE A 147 8.28 8.71 -12.78
C PHE A 147 7.88 7.23 -12.79
N ILE A 148 6.83 6.84 -12.06
CA ILE A 148 6.30 5.47 -12.10
C ILE A 148 5.88 5.10 -13.52
N HIS A 149 5.16 5.99 -14.22
CA HIS A 149 4.76 5.74 -15.60
C HIS A 149 5.95 5.69 -16.57
N ILE A 150 7.02 6.47 -16.37
CA ILE A 150 8.25 6.33 -17.17
C ILE A 150 8.84 4.93 -17.02
N ILE A 151 8.98 4.44 -15.80
CA ILE A 151 9.54 3.10 -15.52
C ILE A 151 8.67 2.01 -16.17
N LEU A 152 7.35 2.08 -15.98
CA LEU A 152 6.41 1.13 -16.57
C LEU A 152 6.43 1.15 -18.11
N ARG A 153 6.59 2.33 -18.72
CA ARG A 153 6.71 2.46 -20.18
C ARG A 153 7.98 1.82 -20.71
N ILE A 154 9.12 2.01 -20.04
CA ILE A 154 10.38 1.35 -20.40
C ILE A 154 10.22 -0.16 -20.29
N ALA A 155 9.67 -0.66 -19.17
CA ALA A 155 9.42 -2.09 -18.98
C ALA A 155 8.48 -2.69 -20.05
N MET A 156 7.44 -1.95 -20.45
CA MET A 156 6.55 -2.35 -21.54
C MET A 156 7.28 -2.44 -22.89
N MET A 157 8.25 -1.56 -23.16
CA MET A 157 9.01 -1.57 -24.42
C MET A 157 10.04 -2.70 -24.48
N THR A 158 10.46 -3.24 -23.34
CA THR A 158 11.45 -4.33 -23.27
C THR A 158 10.84 -5.71 -23.11
N THR A 159 9.51 -5.82 -23.00
CA THR A 159 8.82 -7.09 -22.70
C THR A 159 8.14 -7.64 -23.95
N ASP A 160 8.59 -8.81 -24.41
CA ASP A 160 7.98 -9.52 -25.55
C ASP A 160 7.06 -10.69 -25.11
N SER A 161 7.09 -11.05 -23.83
CA SER A 161 6.27 -12.13 -23.29
C SER A 161 4.82 -11.69 -23.08
N PHE A 162 3.88 -12.48 -23.60
CA PHE A 162 2.44 -12.25 -23.42
C PHE A 162 2.04 -12.15 -21.94
N LEU A 163 2.58 -13.02 -21.09
CA LEU A 163 2.33 -12.98 -19.66
C LEU A 163 2.88 -11.71 -19.02
N GLY A 164 4.07 -11.27 -19.44
CA GLY A 164 4.68 -10.02 -18.96
C GLY A 164 3.84 -8.80 -19.33
N ILE A 165 3.29 -8.75 -20.55
CA ILE A 165 2.38 -7.69 -20.98
C ILE A 165 1.12 -7.66 -20.12
N ILE A 166 0.49 -8.82 -19.86
CA ILE A 166 -0.70 -8.91 -19.01
C ILE A 166 -0.41 -8.36 -17.60
N ILE A 167 0.71 -8.76 -16.99
CA ILE A 167 1.11 -8.30 -15.66
C ILE A 167 1.30 -6.78 -15.65
N LEU A 168 2.03 -6.24 -16.63
CA LEU A 168 2.25 -4.79 -16.73
C LEU A 168 0.96 -4.00 -16.95
N LEU A 169 0.01 -4.54 -17.73
CA LEU A 169 -1.32 -3.95 -17.89
C LEU A 169 -2.12 -3.98 -16.58
N ALA A 170 -2.08 -5.10 -15.85
CA ALA A 170 -2.74 -5.23 -14.56
C ALA A 170 -2.22 -4.23 -13.51
N ILE A 171 -0.95 -3.83 -13.60
CA ILE A 171 -0.36 -2.77 -12.76
C ILE A 171 -0.70 -1.37 -13.29
N THR A 172 -0.62 -1.18 -14.61
CA THR A 172 -0.77 0.14 -15.24
C THR A 172 -2.21 0.67 -15.16
N LEU A 173 -3.22 -0.20 -15.35
CA LEU A 173 -4.62 0.22 -15.40
C LEU A 173 -5.12 0.86 -14.08
N PRO A 174 -4.92 0.28 -12.89
CA PRO A 174 -5.27 0.92 -11.63
C PRO A 174 -4.55 2.26 -11.40
N LEU A 175 -3.28 2.36 -11.79
CA LEU A 175 -2.51 3.61 -11.72
C LEU A 175 -3.09 4.69 -12.64
N CYS A 176 -3.53 4.31 -13.85
CA CYS A 176 -4.23 5.23 -14.75
C CYS A 176 -5.54 5.72 -14.14
N VAL A 177 -6.34 4.83 -13.55
CA VAL A 177 -7.59 5.22 -12.85
C VAL A 177 -7.30 6.19 -11.70
N PHE A 178 -6.27 5.90 -10.91
CA PHE A 178 -5.81 6.80 -9.85
C PHE A 178 -5.37 8.16 -10.39
N GLY A 179 -4.60 8.19 -11.48
CA GLY A 179 -4.20 9.42 -12.17
C GLY A 179 -5.39 10.25 -12.67
N VAL A 180 -6.44 9.59 -13.20
CA VAL A 180 -7.68 10.28 -13.60
C VAL A 180 -8.39 10.87 -12.37
N SER A 181 -8.52 10.11 -11.27
CA SER A 181 -9.10 10.62 -10.01
C SER A 181 -8.36 11.86 -9.51
N VAL A 182 -7.02 11.86 -9.54
CA VAL A 182 -6.19 13.00 -9.14
C VAL A 182 -6.45 14.23 -10.01
N ASN A 183 -6.57 14.05 -11.33
CA ASN A 183 -6.90 15.15 -12.25
C ASN A 183 -8.33 15.68 -12.03
N VAL A 184 -9.32 14.80 -11.83
CA VAL A 184 -10.71 15.19 -11.54
C VAL A 184 -10.77 16.06 -10.28
N ARG A 185 -10.15 15.63 -9.19
CA ARG A 185 -10.11 16.40 -7.93
C ARG A 185 -9.35 17.72 -8.06
N ARG A 186 -8.37 17.80 -8.97
CA ARG A 186 -7.68 19.05 -9.30
C ARG A 186 -8.59 20.00 -10.09
N PHE A 187 -9.37 19.49 -11.05
CA PHE A 187 -10.36 20.30 -11.76
C PHE A 187 -11.46 20.80 -10.82
N HIS A 188 -11.91 19.96 -9.89
CA HIS A 188 -12.85 20.34 -8.84
C HIS A 188 -12.30 21.47 -7.95
N ASP A 189 -11.00 21.48 -7.65
CA ASP A 189 -10.38 22.58 -6.91
C ASP A 189 -10.36 23.92 -7.68
N LEU A 190 -10.47 23.85 -9.01
CA LEU A 190 -10.59 25.00 -9.89
C LEU A 190 -12.06 25.36 -10.21
N ASP A 191 -13.02 24.74 -9.51
CA ASP A 191 -14.47 24.87 -9.72
C ASP A 191 -14.89 24.54 -11.17
N ARG A 192 -14.27 23.48 -11.72
CA ARG A 192 -14.58 22.92 -13.04
C ARG A 192 -15.01 21.46 -12.89
N SER A 193 -15.89 20.99 -13.78
CA SER A 193 -16.34 19.61 -13.78
C SER A 193 -15.22 18.61 -14.12
N GLY A 194 -15.26 17.43 -13.52
CA GLY A 194 -14.32 16.33 -13.84
C GLY A 194 -14.25 15.95 -15.32
N TRP A 195 -15.30 16.23 -16.10
CA TRP A 195 -15.33 16.06 -17.57
C TRP A 195 -14.21 16.77 -18.31
N TYR A 196 -13.60 17.80 -17.72
CA TYR A 196 -12.43 18.45 -18.32
C TYR A 196 -11.22 17.51 -18.45
N CYS A 197 -11.19 16.39 -17.72
CA CYS A 197 -10.19 15.34 -17.92
C CYS A 197 -10.22 14.75 -19.34
N LEU A 198 -11.35 14.80 -20.06
CA LEU A 198 -11.42 14.31 -21.43
C LEU A 198 -10.51 15.10 -22.38
N TRP A 199 -10.28 16.38 -22.10
CA TRP A 199 -9.35 17.20 -22.88
C TRP A 199 -7.89 16.72 -22.75
N LEU A 200 -7.55 15.99 -21.68
CA LEU A 200 -6.22 15.40 -21.49
C LEU A 200 -5.97 14.21 -22.43
N LEU A 201 -6.99 13.66 -23.09
CA LEU A 201 -6.80 12.60 -24.09
C LEU A 201 -6.25 13.14 -25.42
N ILE A 202 -6.39 14.45 -25.68
CA ILE A 202 -5.89 15.08 -26.90
C ILE A 202 -4.44 15.54 -26.65
N PRO A 203 -3.41 14.99 -27.33
CA PRO A 203 -2.01 15.17 -26.95
C PRO A 203 -1.54 16.63 -26.81
N ILE A 204 -1.89 17.49 -27.77
CA ILE A 204 -1.46 18.90 -27.77
C ILE A 204 -2.20 19.69 -26.67
N VAL A 205 -3.51 19.45 -26.54
CA VAL A 205 -4.36 20.12 -25.54
C VAL A 205 -4.01 19.67 -24.12
N ASN A 206 -3.58 18.42 -23.96
CA ASN A 206 -3.14 17.84 -22.70
C ASN A 206 -1.99 18.64 -22.07
N ILE A 207 -0.96 18.99 -22.85
CA ILE A 207 0.20 19.74 -22.33
C ILE A 207 -0.24 21.10 -21.78
N GLY A 208 -1.10 21.82 -22.51
CA GLY A 208 -1.62 23.11 -22.07
C GLY A 208 -2.43 23.02 -20.77
N TRP A 209 -3.32 22.03 -20.68
CA TRP A 209 -4.10 21.79 -19.46
C TRP A 209 -3.24 21.33 -18.30
N LEU A 210 -2.24 20.49 -18.53
CA LEU A 210 -1.32 20.05 -17.49
C LEU A 210 -0.57 21.24 -16.88
N ILE A 211 -0.02 22.13 -17.70
CA ILE A 211 0.63 23.35 -17.21
C ILE A 211 -0.35 24.20 -16.42
N TYR A 212 -1.59 24.36 -16.91
CA TYR A 212 -2.64 25.08 -16.20
C TYR A 212 -2.94 24.46 -14.83
N LEU A 213 -3.07 23.13 -14.73
CA LEU A 213 -3.33 22.42 -13.48
C LEU A 213 -2.18 22.52 -12.47
N LEU A 214 -0.93 22.52 -12.95
CA LEU A 214 0.28 22.65 -12.15
C LEU A 214 0.45 24.07 -11.60
N CYS A 215 0.11 25.10 -12.38
CA CYS A 215 0.40 26.49 -12.01
C CYS A 215 -0.78 27.21 -11.34
N LYS A 216 -2.01 26.99 -11.82
CA LYS A 216 -3.18 27.75 -11.39
C LYS A 216 -3.52 27.45 -9.92
N LYS A 217 -3.73 28.50 -9.12
CA LYS A 217 -4.20 28.38 -7.73
C LYS A 217 -5.68 27.98 -7.70
N GLY A 218 -6.03 27.14 -6.73
CA GLY A 218 -7.41 26.74 -6.41
C GLY A 218 -8.33 27.88 -5.99
N THR A 219 -9.63 27.61 -5.92
CA THR A 219 -10.60 28.58 -5.37
C THR A 219 -10.43 28.73 -3.86
N ALA A 220 -10.29 29.96 -3.37
CA ALA A 220 -10.05 30.21 -1.94
C ALA A 220 -11.26 29.91 -1.04
N ARG A 221 -12.48 29.99 -1.59
CA ARG A 221 -13.73 29.70 -0.88
C ARG A 221 -14.17 28.26 -1.14
N ALA A 222 -15.14 27.81 -0.33
CA ALA A 222 -15.90 26.61 -0.65
C ALA A 222 -16.54 26.75 -2.04
N ASN A 223 -16.54 25.66 -2.79
CA ASN A 223 -17.14 25.57 -4.12
C ASN A 223 -18.08 24.35 -4.17
N ASN A 224 -18.59 24.02 -5.35
CA ASN A 224 -19.55 22.92 -5.54
C ASN A 224 -19.00 21.53 -5.15
N TYR A 225 -17.68 21.42 -4.98
CA TYR A 225 -16.97 20.19 -4.67
C TYR A 225 -16.41 20.13 -3.24
N GLY A 226 -16.75 21.13 -2.41
CA GLY A 226 -16.44 21.15 -0.99
C GLY A 226 -15.58 22.33 -0.52
N ILE A 227 -15.20 22.26 0.75
CA ILE A 227 -14.34 23.26 1.40
C ILE A 227 -12.92 23.25 0.81
N ALA A 228 -12.25 24.39 0.90
CA ALA A 228 -10.88 24.51 0.40
C ALA A 228 -9.95 23.50 1.12
N PRO A 229 -9.11 22.76 0.37
CA PRO A 229 -8.17 21.84 0.98
C PRO A 229 -7.12 22.61 1.80
N LEU A 230 -6.67 21.98 2.89
CA LEU A 230 -5.58 22.52 3.71
C LEU A 230 -4.27 22.35 2.93
N ASP A 231 -3.59 23.46 2.65
CA ASP A 231 -2.27 23.51 2.02
C ASP A 231 -1.14 23.38 3.05
#